data_AF-A0A1X0J158-F1
#
_entry.id   AF-A0A1X0J158-F1
#
_cell.length_a   1.000
_cell.length_b   1.000
_cell.length_c   1.000
_cell.angle_alpha   90.00
_cell.angle_beta   90.00
_cell.angle_gamma   90.00
#
_symmetry.space_group_name_H-M   'P 1'
#
loop_
_entity.id
_entity.type
_entity.pdbx_description
1 polymer ?
#
loop_
_entity_poly.entity_id
_entity_poly.type
_entity_poly.pdbx_seq_one_letter_code
_entity_poly.pdbx_strand_id
1 'polypeptide(L)'
;MTQRDPYRCAFEARCTRRELLDDEHVGAQIADGVVCDGCLTKLRYAVKGMPADWERLHHGMGERFIAGGAKVSGTHEHALVINEHREALQAHIVDLADRAAEMVETAMNINGRQRHGRRGFPAHDKATVVHAVKILEPNLDVLLAQKEQDMLVWGRIPDGDEGWHPQNGQPRELQSFDGVDIATQIVHASRLVYQELGRAALRHSDPMPCPAVNHKGEQCGAYTVGRWDGTAEYDCTTCGARWPEREYQWLQGLVIDLIKEQEETDLLKFLLAEAYSRLDEISALVKKAESDPAVDLPGAGRVVAESIQSVLNNGLIPHQTPKERQTVKGPKK
;
A
#
# COMPACT_ATOMS: atom_id res chain seq x y z
N MET A 1 11.58 23.88 -9.68
CA MET A 1 12.47 22.71 -9.93
C MET A 1 12.93 22.07 -8.63
N THR A 2 12.06 21.34 -7.95
CA THR A 2 12.51 20.26 -7.07
C THR A 2 13.05 19.16 -7.97
N GLN A 3 14.36 18.92 -7.93
CA GLN A 3 15.02 17.96 -8.80
C GLN A 3 14.68 16.54 -8.33
N ARG A 4 13.59 15.96 -8.83
CA ARG A 4 13.13 14.62 -8.44
C ARG A 4 13.97 13.54 -9.12
N ASP A 5 14.27 12.48 -8.37
CA ASP A 5 14.94 11.31 -8.89
C ASP A 5 14.01 10.54 -9.84
N PRO A 6 14.35 10.39 -11.14
CA PRO A 6 13.49 9.72 -12.11
C PRO A 6 13.32 8.22 -11.85
N TYR A 7 14.16 7.61 -11.01
CA TYR A 7 14.11 6.19 -10.67
C TYR A 7 13.36 5.90 -9.36
N ARG A 8 12.76 6.93 -8.75
CA ARG A 8 12.03 6.79 -7.49
C ARG A 8 10.63 7.39 -7.57
N CYS A 9 9.77 6.88 -6.71
CA CYS A 9 8.40 7.37 -6.59
C CYS A 9 8.38 8.85 -6.20
N ALA A 10 7.74 9.67 -7.04
CA ALA A 10 7.63 11.11 -6.83
C ALA A 10 6.79 11.51 -5.60
N PHE A 11 6.11 10.55 -4.94
CA PHE A 11 5.44 10.78 -3.66
C PHE A 11 6.40 10.73 -2.44
N GLU A 12 7.69 10.44 -2.66
CA GLU A 12 8.77 10.52 -1.68
C GLU A 12 8.40 9.82 -0.35
N ALA A 13 8.52 10.51 0.80
CA ALA A 13 8.21 9.99 2.14
C ALA A 13 6.74 9.55 2.32
N ARG A 14 5.84 9.96 1.43
CA ARG A 14 4.42 9.60 1.42
C ARG A 14 4.12 8.35 0.57
N CYS A 15 5.14 7.75 -0.04
CA CYS A 15 5.02 6.52 -0.81
C CYS A 15 4.54 5.35 0.06
N THR A 16 3.66 4.51 -0.48
CA THR A 16 3.14 3.31 0.20
C THR A 16 4.19 2.21 0.38
N ARG A 17 5.17 2.13 -0.53
CA ARG A 17 6.30 1.20 -0.49
C ARG A 17 7.62 1.93 -0.20
N ARG A 18 7.57 2.98 0.62
CA ARG A 18 8.76 3.78 0.97
C ARG A 18 9.85 2.90 1.60
N GLU A 19 11.09 3.24 1.30
CA GLU A 19 12.28 2.62 1.85
C GLU A 19 12.89 3.57 2.89
N LEU A 20 13.64 3.02 3.84
CA LEU A 20 14.48 3.80 4.75
C LEU A 20 15.91 3.75 4.21
N LEU A 21 16.43 4.87 3.73
CA LEU A 21 17.79 5.01 3.22
C LEU A 21 18.47 6.13 4.02
N ASP A 22 19.60 5.85 4.65
CA ASP A 22 20.37 6.83 5.44
C ASP A 22 19.52 7.61 6.45
N ASP A 23 18.64 6.91 7.18
CA ASP A 23 17.66 7.45 8.14
C ASP A 23 16.55 8.36 7.56
N GLU A 24 16.47 8.49 6.24
CA GLU A 24 15.42 9.22 5.54
C GLU A 24 14.43 8.28 4.85
N HIS A 25 13.14 8.66 4.86
CA HIS A 25 12.10 7.94 4.14
C HIS A 25 12.09 8.38 2.67
N VAL A 26 12.57 7.52 1.79
CA VAL A 26 12.60 7.75 0.34
C VAL A 26 11.53 6.95 -0.38
N GLY A 27 11.12 7.46 -1.54
CA GLY A 27 10.17 6.76 -2.41
C GLY A 27 10.71 5.42 -2.89
N ALA A 28 9.82 4.45 -3.09
CA ALA A 28 10.16 3.15 -3.68
C ALA A 28 10.89 3.31 -5.02
N GLN A 29 11.80 2.40 -5.35
CA GLN A 29 12.39 2.33 -6.69
C GLN A 29 11.32 1.96 -7.72
N ILE A 30 11.38 2.61 -8.89
CA ILE A 30 10.46 2.41 -10.01
C ILE A 30 11.27 2.18 -11.28
N ALA A 31 10.85 1.20 -12.09
CA ALA A 31 11.44 0.94 -13.40
C ALA A 31 10.90 1.91 -14.47
N ASP A 32 9.57 2.09 -14.53
CA ASP A 32 8.89 2.96 -15.49
C ASP A 32 7.76 3.76 -14.82
N GLY A 33 7.65 5.05 -15.18
CA GLY A 33 6.59 5.95 -14.71
C GLY A 33 7.02 6.91 -13.60
N VAL A 34 6.10 7.80 -13.18
CA VAL A 34 6.36 8.87 -12.20
C VAL A 34 6.08 8.42 -10.75
N VAL A 35 5.16 7.47 -10.57
CA VAL A 35 4.72 6.96 -9.26
C VAL A 35 4.57 5.45 -9.30
N CYS A 36 4.80 4.77 -8.18
CA CYS A 36 4.69 3.32 -8.11
C CYS A 36 3.22 2.87 -8.17
N ASP A 37 2.96 1.63 -8.57
CA ASP A 37 1.60 1.07 -8.72
C ASP A 37 0.73 1.26 -7.48
N GLY A 38 1.32 1.13 -6.29
CA GLY A 38 0.62 1.33 -5.02
C GLY A 38 0.18 2.78 -4.81
N CYS A 39 1.00 3.75 -5.19
CA CYS A 39 0.66 5.18 -5.12
C CYS A 39 -0.33 5.57 -6.21
N LEU A 40 -0.20 5.03 -7.42
CA LEU A 40 -1.16 5.23 -8.51
C LEU A 40 -2.54 4.69 -8.15
N THR A 41 -2.59 3.49 -7.56
CA THR A 41 -3.84 2.88 -7.07
C THR A 41 -4.49 3.75 -5.99
N LYS A 42 -3.69 4.25 -5.03
CA LYS A 42 -4.18 5.15 -3.98
C LYS A 42 -4.73 6.46 -4.55
N LEU A 43 -4.04 7.05 -5.52
CA LEU A 43 -4.49 8.26 -6.22
C LEU A 43 -5.80 8.00 -6.96
N ARG A 44 -5.92 6.88 -7.68
CA ARG A 44 -7.15 6.50 -8.38
C ARG A 44 -8.33 6.36 -7.42
N TYR A 45 -8.14 5.71 -6.27
CA TYR A 45 -9.18 5.63 -5.24
C TYR A 45 -9.54 6.98 -4.64
N ALA A 46 -8.55 7.84 -4.37
CA ALA A 46 -8.79 9.18 -3.85
C ALA A 46 -9.63 10.00 -4.83
N VAL A 47 -9.24 10.06 -6.11
CA VAL A 47 -9.97 10.78 -7.17
C VAL A 47 -11.39 10.23 -7.32
N LYS A 48 -11.54 8.90 -7.47
CA LYS A 48 -12.86 8.26 -7.58
C LYS A 48 -13.74 8.50 -6.36
N GLY A 49 -13.14 8.60 -5.18
CA GLY A 49 -13.80 8.83 -3.90
C GLY A 49 -14.26 10.28 -3.66
N MET A 50 -13.65 11.27 -4.32
CA MET A 50 -13.91 12.70 -4.10
C MET A 50 -15.39 13.10 -4.07
N PRO A 51 -16.28 12.63 -4.96
CA PRO A 51 -17.69 13.03 -4.93
C PRO A 51 -18.42 12.52 -3.69
N ALA A 52 -18.13 11.28 -3.28
CA ALA A 52 -18.69 10.69 -2.07
C ALA A 52 -18.10 11.36 -0.81
N ASP A 53 -16.82 11.71 -0.84
CA ASP A 53 -16.14 12.42 0.23
C ASP A 53 -16.72 13.84 0.43
N TRP A 54 -16.97 14.56 -0.67
CA TRP A 54 -17.67 15.85 -0.67
C TRP A 54 -19.10 15.72 -0.13
N GLU A 55 -19.86 14.71 -0.56
CA GLU A 55 -21.24 14.49 -0.07
C GLU A 55 -21.27 14.21 1.44
N ARG A 56 -20.34 13.41 1.95
CA ARG A 56 -20.28 13.11 3.39
C ARG A 56 -19.94 14.35 4.21
N LEU A 57 -18.99 15.16 3.76
CA LEU A 57 -18.69 16.46 4.38
C LEU A 57 -19.93 17.35 4.39
N HIS A 58 -20.65 17.42 3.26
CA HIS A 58 -21.84 18.24 3.13
C HIS A 58 -22.93 17.84 4.14
N HIS A 59 -23.24 16.55 4.25
CA HIS A 59 -24.22 16.05 5.21
C HIS A 59 -23.74 16.21 6.66
N GLY A 60 -22.44 16.12 6.90
CA GLY A 60 -21.82 16.27 8.22
C GLY A 60 -21.65 17.71 8.70
N MET A 61 -21.92 18.73 7.89
CA MET A 61 -21.75 20.14 8.30
C MET A 61 -22.67 20.56 9.47
N GLY A 62 -23.83 19.91 9.61
CA GLY A 62 -24.79 20.17 10.69
C GLY A 62 -24.56 19.36 11.98
N GLU A 63 -23.62 18.42 11.98
CA GLU A 63 -23.32 17.58 13.15
C GLU A 63 -22.34 18.29 14.08
N ARG A 64 -22.73 18.48 15.34
CA ARG A 64 -21.84 19.00 16.39
C ARG A 64 -20.88 17.92 16.85
N PHE A 65 -19.59 18.23 16.97
CA PHE A 65 -18.76 17.55 17.95
C PHE A 65 -19.27 17.98 19.33
N ILE A 66 -20.06 17.12 19.99
CA ILE A 66 -20.33 17.28 21.43
C ILE A 66 -19.05 16.84 22.13
N ALA A 67 -18.03 17.69 22.13
CA ALA A 67 -17.00 17.60 23.15
C ALA A 67 -17.72 17.86 24.47
N GLY A 68 -17.92 16.80 25.27
CA GLY A 68 -18.69 16.85 26.50
C GLY A 68 -18.20 17.97 27.43
N GLY A 69 -18.98 19.04 27.53
CA GLY A 69 -18.70 20.18 28.39
C GLY A 69 -19.20 21.47 27.77
N ALA A 70 -20.17 22.13 28.41
CA ALA A 70 -20.60 23.47 28.02
C ALA A 70 -19.40 24.43 28.13
N LYS A 71 -18.87 24.90 27.00
CA LYS A 71 -17.94 26.03 26.98
C LYS A 71 -18.74 27.32 27.04
N VAL A 72 -18.70 27.98 28.18
CA VAL A 72 -19.06 29.40 28.31
C VAL A 72 -17.91 30.18 27.66
N SER A 73 -18.08 30.66 26.43
CA SER A 73 -17.13 31.61 25.82
C SER A 73 -17.55 33.03 26.15
N GLY A 74 -16.71 33.74 26.90
CA GLY A 74 -16.88 35.17 27.23
C GLY A 74 -16.48 36.10 26.09
N THR A 75 -16.80 35.76 24.84
CA THR A 75 -16.56 36.60 23.66
C THR A 75 -17.91 37.04 23.08
N HIS A 76 -18.00 38.31 22.67
CA HIS A 76 -19.17 38.90 21.98
C HIS A 76 -19.27 38.43 20.51
N GLU A 77 -18.85 37.20 20.24
CA GLU A 77 -18.95 36.58 18.92
C GLU A 77 -19.92 35.41 19.02
N HIS A 78 -20.92 35.41 18.14
CA HIS A 78 -21.93 34.36 18.12
C HIS A 78 -21.26 33.01 17.91
N ALA A 79 -21.62 32.01 18.71
CA ALA A 79 -21.18 30.63 18.49
C ALA A 79 -21.63 30.20 17.09
N LEU A 80 -20.68 30.08 16.16
CA LEU A 80 -20.94 29.65 14.80
C LEU A 80 -21.56 28.25 14.83
N VAL A 81 -22.70 28.09 14.15
CA VAL A 81 -23.55 26.88 14.22
C VAL A 81 -23.04 25.78 13.27
N ILE A 82 -21.97 26.04 12.51
CA ILE A 82 -21.44 25.21 11.43
C ILE A 82 -20.03 24.73 11.80
N ASN A 83 -19.69 23.50 11.40
CA ASN A 83 -18.33 23.01 11.50
C ASN A 83 -17.45 23.63 10.39
N GLU A 84 -16.78 24.74 10.72
CA GLU A 84 -15.90 25.50 9.82
C GLU A 84 -14.81 24.64 9.18
N HIS A 85 -14.30 23.64 9.90
CA HIS A 85 -13.24 22.78 9.38
C HIS A 85 -13.76 21.87 8.26
N ARG A 86 -14.96 21.31 8.40
CA ARG A 86 -15.61 20.51 7.35
C ARG A 86 -15.96 21.37 6.13
N GLU A 87 -16.41 22.60 6.35
CA GLU A 87 -16.69 23.56 5.26
C GLU A 87 -15.42 23.94 4.49
N ALA A 88 -14.34 24.29 5.20
CA ALA A 88 -13.06 24.62 4.59
C ALA A 88 -12.50 23.44 3.78
N LEU A 89 -12.58 22.22 4.32
CA LEU A 89 -12.14 21.01 3.61
C LEU A 89 -13.01 20.71 2.39
N GLN A 90 -14.32 20.96 2.48
CA GLN A 90 -15.24 20.80 1.36
C GLN A 90 -14.89 21.76 0.22
N ALA A 91 -14.66 23.04 0.53
CA ALA A 91 -14.23 24.05 -0.45
C ALA A 91 -12.87 23.67 -1.07
N HIS A 92 -11.93 23.19 -0.26
CA HIS A 92 -10.62 22.76 -0.72
C HIS A 92 -10.69 21.59 -1.72
N ILE A 93 -11.57 20.61 -1.51
CA ILE A 93 -11.79 19.50 -2.46
C ILE A 93 -12.29 20.02 -3.81
N VAL A 94 -13.23 20.97 -3.80
CA VAL A 94 -13.78 21.57 -5.03
C VAL A 94 -12.67 22.28 -5.80
N ASP A 95 -11.90 23.13 -5.12
CA ASP A 95 -10.78 23.87 -5.72
C ASP A 95 -9.72 22.92 -6.29
N LEU A 96 -9.33 21.87 -5.54
CA LEU A 96 -8.35 20.88 -6.01
C LEU A 96 -8.86 20.11 -7.23
N ALA A 97 -10.11 19.66 -7.20
CA ALA A 97 -10.69 18.88 -8.28
C ALA A 97 -10.83 19.73 -9.56
N ASP A 98 -11.24 21.00 -9.43
CA ASP A 98 -11.38 21.91 -10.57
C ASP A 98 -10.03 22.20 -11.22
N ARG A 99 -9.01 22.54 -10.41
CA ARG A 99 -7.64 22.79 -10.88
C ARG A 99 -7.04 21.58 -11.58
N ALA A 100 -7.15 20.40 -10.96
CA ALA A 100 -6.62 19.17 -11.56
C ALA A 100 -7.30 18.88 -12.90
N ALA A 101 -8.61 19.10 -13.00
CA ALA A 101 -9.34 18.94 -14.25
C ALA A 101 -8.91 19.96 -15.31
N GLU A 102 -8.70 21.23 -14.93
CA GLU A 102 -8.23 22.29 -15.83
C GLU A 102 -6.84 21.96 -16.41
N MET A 103 -5.91 21.45 -15.59
CA MET A 103 -4.59 21.02 -16.05
C MET A 103 -4.69 19.92 -17.13
N VAL A 104 -5.55 18.92 -16.91
CA VAL A 104 -5.76 17.83 -17.86
C VAL A 104 -6.51 18.30 -19.11
N GLU A 105 -7.56 19.10 -18.95
CA GLU A 105 -8.33 19.67 -20.07
C GLU A 105 -7.44 20.51 -20.98
N THR A 106 -6.59 21.36 -20.40
CA THR A 106 -5.62 22.18 -21.14
C THR A 106 -4.62 21.31 -21.89
N ALA A 107 -4.08 20.27 -21.25
CA ALA A 107 -3.11 19.37 -21.86
C ALA A 107 -3.71 18.53 -23.00
N MET A 108 -4.97 18.12 -22.87
CA MET A 108 -5.68 17.33 -23.87
C MET A 108 -6.40 18.20 -24.92
N ASN A 109 -6.31 19.52 -24.80
CA ASN A 109 -7.06 20.49 -25.61
C ASN A 109 -8.57 20.19 -25.65
N ILE A 110 -9.10 19.73 -24.52
CA ILE A 110 -10.53 19.52 -24.32
C ILE A 110 -11.08 20.86 -23.86
N ASN A 111 -12.00 21.45 -24.62
CA ASN A 111 -12.67 22.68 -24.21
C ASN A 111 -13.53 22.42 -22.96
N GLY A 112 -12.93 22.64 -21.78
CA GLY A 112 -13.67 22.82 -20.55
C GLY A 112 -14.55 24.06 -20.71
N ARG A 113 -15.86 23.91 -20.56
CA ARG A 113 -16.73 25.10 -20.40
C ARG A 113 -16.22 25.84 -19.16
N GLN A 114 -15.90 27.13 -19.30
CA GLN A 114 -15.56 28.01 -18.18
C GLN A 114 -16.49 27.76 -16.98
N ARG A 115 -15.92 27.36 -15.84
CA ARG A 115 -16.68 26.94 -14.64
C ARG A 115 -16.75 28.02 -13.56
N HIS A 116 -16.10 29.15 -13.77
CA HIS A 116 -16.14 30.29 -12.85
C HIS A 116 -17.46 31.05 -13.00
N GLY A 117 -18.56 30.51 -12.47
CA GLY A 117 -19.88 31.00 -12.86
C GLY A 117 -21.07 30.79 -11.92
N ARG A 118 -20.89 30.55 -10.62
CA ARG A 118 -21.77 31.04 -9.52
C ARG A 118 -21.29 30.47 -8.20
N ARG A 119 -20.61 31.30 -7.40
CA ARG A 119 -20.18 30.94 -6.04
C ARG A 119 -21.40 30.60 -5.17
N GLY A 120 -21.35 29.46 -4.49
CA GLY A 120 -22.13 29.25 -3.26
C GLY A 120 -23.41 28.42 -3.36
N PHE A 121 -23.62 27.61 -4.42
CA PHE A 121 -24.69 26.61 -4.41
C PHE A 121 -24.11 25.19 -4.30
N PRO A 122 -24.46 24.42 -3.24
CA PRO A 122 -23.96 23.06 -3.04
C PRO A 122 -24.16 22.13 -4.25
N ALA A 123 -25.24 22.34 -5.01
CA ALA A 123 -25.51 21.59 -6.23
C ALA A 123 -24.47 21.84 -7.33
N HIS A 124 -23.94 23.07 -7.44
CA HIS A 124 -22.91 23.41 -8.40
C HIS A 124 -21.57 22.79 -8.01
N ASP A 125 -21.19 22.91 -6.73
CA ASP A 125 -19.92 22.38 -6.22
C ASP A 125 -19.82 20.87 -6.40
N LYS A 126 -20.91 20.16 -6.08
CA LYS A 126 -21.02 18.72 -6.35
C LYS A 126 -20.87 18.39 -7.83
N ALA A 127 -21.53 19.14 -8.71
CA ALA A 127 -21.46 18.93 -10.16
C ALA A 127 -20.03 19.16 -10.68
N THR A 128 -19.33 20.17 -10.15
CA THR A 128 -17.92 20.44 -10.46
C THR A 128 -17.02 19.26 -10.09
N VAL A 129 -17.15 18.73 -8.87
CA VAL A 129 -16.36 17.57 -8.41
C VAL A 129 -16.67 16.33 -9.25
N VAL A 130 -17.95 16.03 -9.51
CA VAL A 130 -18.35 14.88 -10.35
C VAL A 130 -17.81 14.98 -11.76
N HIS A 131 -17.85 16.17 -12.36
CA HIS A 131 -17.33 16.41 -13.70
C HIS A 131 -15.79 16.30 -13.73
N ALA A 132 -15.10 16.88 -12.75
CA ALA A 132 -13.66 16.75 -12.61
C ALA A 132 -13.23 15.28 -12.54
N VAL A 133 -13.90 14.46 -11.73
CA VAL A 133 -13.59 13.03 -11.60
C VAL A 133 -13.77 12.26 -12.91
N LYS A 134 -14.79 12.59 -13.72
CA LYS A 134 -14.99 11.97 -15.04
C LYS A 134 -13.82 12.23 -16.00
N ILE A 135 -13.16 13.37 -15.87
CA ILE A 135 -12.00 13.73 -16.69
C ILE A 135 -10.73 13.12 -16.12
N LEU A 136 -10.58 13.16 -14.79
CA LEU A 136 -9.37 12.72 -14.10
C LEU A 136 -9.22 11.20 -14.06
N GLU A 137 -10.28 10.44 -13.77
CA GLU A 137 -10.21 8.97 -13.62
C GLU A 137 -9.54 8.26 -14.81
N PRO A 138 -9.87 8.56 -16.08
CA PRO A 138 -9.19 7.95 -17.23
C PRO A 138 -7.84 8.59 -17.59
N ASN A 139 -7.53 9.79 -17.12
CA ASN A 139 -6.38 10.58 -17.59
C ASN A 139 -5.38 10.93 -16.47
N LEU A 140 -5.25 10.08 -15.44
CA LEU A 140 -4.32 10.31 -14.33
C LEU A 140 -2.86 10.42 -14.79
N ASP A 141 -2.48 9.68 -15.84
CA ASP A 141 -1.13 9.72 -16.39
C ASP A 141 -0.83 11.09 -17.02
N VAL A 142 -1.84 11.72 -17.65
CA VAL A 142 -1.72 13.07 -18.21
C VAL A 142 -1.53 14.10 -17.11
N LEU A 143 -2.26 13.96 -15.98
CA LEU A 143 -2.09 14.81 -14.81
C LEU A 143 -0.66 14.70 -14.27
N LEU A 144 -0.16 13.49 -14.06
CA LEU A 144 1.19 13.26 -13.51
C LEU A 144 2.31 13.75 -14.44
N ALA A 145 2.06 13.82 -15.75
CA ALA A 145 3.00 14.34 -16.73
C ALA A 145 3.00 15.88 -16.85
N GLN A 146 2.10 16.59 -16.14
CA GLN A 146 2.03 18.05 -16.24
C GLN A 146 3.24 18.74 -15.61
N LYS A 147 3.73 19.77 -16.32
CA LYS A 147 4.77 20.67 -15.84
C LYS A 147 4.22 21.65 -14.79
N GLU A 148 5.14 22.35 -14.13
CA GLU A 148 4.82 23.43 -13.19
C GLU A 148 3.90 24.48 -13.85
N GLN A 149 2.78 24.79 -13.20
CA GLN A 149 1.84 25.84 -13.58
C GLN A 149 1.60 26.75 -12.38
N ASP A 150 1.53 28.07 -12.63
CA ASP A 150 1.30 29.05 -11.58
C ASP A 150 -0.17 29.07 -11.18
N MET A 151 -0.43 28.89 -9.89
CA MET A 151 -1.79 28.87 -9.34
C MET A 151 -1.92 29.90 -8.22
N LEU A 152 -3.10 30.52 -8.15
CA LEU A 152 -3.48 31.39 -7.04
C LEU A 152 -3.84 30.54 -5.81
N VAL A 153 -3.05 30.67 -4.75
CA VAL A 153 -3.30 30.04 -3.43
C VAL A 153 -3.55 31.13 -2.40
N TRP A 154 -4.31 30.79 -1.36
CA TRP A 154 -4.44 31.65 -0.20
C TRP A 154 -3.08 31.79 0.50
N GLY A 155 -2.58 33.01 0.59
CA GLY A 155 -1.35 33.33 1.31
C GLY A 155 -1.53 33.15 2.81
N ARG A 156 -0.43 33.26 3.55
CA ARG A 156 -0.49 33.17 5.02
C ARG A 156 -1.41 34.26 5.58
N ILE A 157 -2.19 33.92 6.60
CA ILE A 157 -3.01 34.90 7.32
C ILE A 157 -2.05 35.94 7.93
N PRO A 158 -2.19 37.24 7.61
CA PRO A 158 -1.32 38.27 8.16
C PRO A 158 -1.47 38.39 9.68
N ASP A 159 -0.36 38.61 10.38
CA ASP A 159 -0.36 38.89 11.82
C ASP A 159 -0.66 40.39 12.05
N GLY A 160 -1.91 40.73 12.39
CA GLY A 160 -2.37 42.11 12.62
C GLY A 160 -3.18 42.71 11.47
N ASP A 161 -3.29 44.04 11.44
CA ASP A 161 -4.12 44.78 10.46
C ASP A 161 -3.39 45.07 9.14
N GLU A 162 -2.07 44.91 9.09
CA GLU A 162 -1.24 45.13 7.89
C GLU A 162 -1.10 43.83 7.07
N GLY A 163 -1.18 43.93 5.74
CA GLY A 163 -1.03 42.78 4.83
C GLY A 163 -2.35 42.16 4.32
N TRP A 164 -3.49 42.63 4.80
CA TRP A 164 -4.80 42.30 4.23
C TRP A 164 -5.01 43.01 2.89
N HIS A 165 -5.56 42.31 1.91
CA HIS A 165 -5.93 42.92 0.63
C HIS A 165 -7.16 43.84 0.82
N PRO A 166 -7.08 45.13 0.46
CA PRO A 166 -8.11 46.14 0.79
C PRO A 166 -9.52 45.80 0.32
N GLN A 167 -9.65 45.02 -0.75
CA GLN A 167 -10.93 44.65 -1.36
C GLN A 167 -11.30 43.16 -1.23
N ASN A 168 -10.31 42.29 -0.98
CA ASN A 168 -10.47 40.84 -1.17
C ASN A 168 -10.18 40.05 0.12
N GLY A 169 -9.85 40.73 1.22
CA GLY A 169 -9.55 40.07 2.49
C GLY A 169 -8.18 39.42 2.48
N GLN A 170 -8.10 38.12 2.78
CA GLN A 170 -6.84 37.39 2.89
C GLN A 170 -6.01 37.50 1.60
N PRO A 171 -4.68 37.74 1.69
CA PRO A 171 -3.83 37.83 0.52
C PRO A 171 -3.81 36.53 -0.28
N ARG A 172 -3.58 36.66 -1.59
CA ARG A 172 -3.42 35.52 -2.50
C ARG A 172 -2.05 35.60 -3.15
N GLU A 173 -1.37 34.47 -3.20
CA GLU A 173 -0.03 34.35 -3.73
C GLU A 173 -0.05 33.42 -4.95
N LEU A 174 0.80 33.73 -5.94
CA LEU A 174 1.05 32.84 -7.07
C LEU A 174 2.09 31.82 -6.62
N GLN A 175 1.70 30.55 -6.61
CA GLN A 175 2.59 29.44 -6.30
C GLN A 175 2.55 28.44 -7.45
N SER A 176 3.73 28.04 -7.90
CA SER A 176 3.88 27.06 -8.97
C SER A 176 3.65 25.65 -8.43
N PHE A 177 2.74 24.90 -9.04
CA PHE A 177 2.49 23.48 -8.73
C PHE A 177 2.67 22.64 -9.97
N ASP A 178 3.31 21.49 -9.82
CA ASP A 178 3.27 20.47 -10.86
C ASP A 178 2.09 19.49 -10.66
N GLY A 179 1.89 18.60 -11.63
CA GLY A 179 0.80 17.64 -11.58
C GLY A 179 0.92 16.62 -10.44
N VAL A 180 2.15 16.31 -10.01
CA VAL A 180 2.42 15.39 -8.90
C VAL A 180 2.11 16.05 -7.55
N ASP A 181 2.37 17.34 -7.41
CA ASP A 181 2.06 18.11 -6.20
C ASP A 181 0.54 18.17 -6.00
N ILE A 182 -0.22 18.43 -7.08
CA ILE A 182 -1.68 18.39 -7.06
C ILE A 182 -2.19 16.97 -6.75
N ALA A 183 -1.63 15.93 -7.38
CA ALA A 183 -1.98 14.55 -7.06
C ALA A 183 -1.71 14.19 -5.59
N THR A 184 -0.60 14.69 -5.04
CA THR A 184 -0.23 14.50 -3.64
C THR A 184 -1.20 15.23 -2.71
N GLN A 185 -1.63 16.45 -3.08
CA GLN A 185 -2.64 17.21 -2.34
C GLN A 185 -4.01 16.53 -2.38
N ILE A 186 -4.43 15.92 -3.51
CA ILE A 186 -5.68 15.15 -3.61
C ILE A 186 -5.66 13.96 -2.63
N VAL A 187 -4.56 13.20 -2.60
CA VAL A 187 -4.42 12.07 -1.68
C VAL A 187 -4.40 12.55 -0.22
N HIS A 188 -3.75 13.68 0.05
CA HIS A 188 -3.72 14.29 1.37
C HIS A 188 -5.11 14.77 1.80
N ALA A 189 -5.84 15.48 0.94
CA ALA A 189 -7.20 15.95 1.18
C ALA A 189 -8.13 14.76 1.48
N SER A 190 -8.08 13.68 0.68
CA SER A 190 -8.85 12.47 0.98
C SER A 190 -8.52 11.90 2.36
N ARG A 191 -7.24 11.87 2.77
CA ARG A 191 -6.86 11.45 4.13
C ARG A 191 -7.43 12.40 5.20
N LEU A 192 -7.35 13.71 5.02
CA LEU A 192 -7.94 14.69 5.94
C LEU A 192 -9.44 14.49 6.06
N VAL A 193 -10.14 14.22 4.94
CA VAL A 193 -11.57 13.92 4.94
C VAL A 193 -11.87 12.71 5.82
N TYR A 194 -11.06 11.67 5.73
CA TYR A 194 -11.22 10.49 6.59
C TYR A 194 -10.95 10.80 8.06
N GLN A 195 -10.00 11.69 8.38
CA GLN A 195 -9.73 12.14 9.74
C GLN A 195 -10.89 12.98 10.31
N GLU A 196 -11.44 13.90 9.53
CA GLU A 196 -12.45 14.89 9.94
C GLU A 196 -13.89 14.38 9.97
N LEU A 197 -14.22 13.53 9.00
CA LEU A 197 -15.47 12.77 9.05
C LEU A 197 -15.42 11.68 10.11
N GLY A 198 -14.25 11.45 10.72
CA GLY A 198 -14.05 10.35 11.64
C GLY A 198 -14.55 9.05 11.02
N ARG A 199 -14.13 8.72 9.78
CA ARG A 199 -14.31 7.33 9.35
C ARG A 199 -13.52 6.48 10.33
N ALA A 200 -14.27 5.77 11.16
CA ALA A 200 -14.07 5.65 12.60
C ALA A 200 -12.90 4.75 13.05
N ALA A 201 -11.90 4.56 12.19
CA ALA A 201 -11.17 3.31 12.18
C ALA A 201 -9.84 3.31 11.41
N LEU A 202 -8.72 3.04 12.09
CA LEU A 202 -7.48 2.60 11.45
C LEU A 202 -7.73 1.27 10.71
N ARG A 203 -7.09 1.05 9.56
CA ARG A 203 -7.09 -0.28 8.93
C ARG A 203 -5.92 -1.09 9.47
N HIS A 204 -6.22 -2.19 10.13
CA HIS A 204 -5.23 -3.18 10.51
C HIS A 204 -5.01 -4.12 9.32
N SER A 205 -3.85 -4.00 8.67
CA SER A 205 -3.41 -4.97 7.66
C SER A 205 -3.05 -6.28 8.34
N ASP A 206 -3.54 -7.38 7.77
CA ASP A 206 -3.18 -8.71 8.23
C ASP A 206 -2.03 -9.26 7.34
N PRO A 207 -0.97 -9.85 7.93
CA PRO A 207 0.15 -10.39 7.16
C PRO A 207 -0.18 -11.68 6.40
N MET A 208 -1.38 -12.26 6.57
CA MET A 208 -1.75 -13.51 5.91
C MET A 208 -2.19 -13.29 4.44
N PRO A 209 -1.86 -14.23 3.55
CA PRO A 209 -2.32 -14.18 2.17
C PRO A 209 -3.84 -14.37 2.09
N CYS A 210 -4.45 -13.77 1.07
CA CYS A 210 -5.89 -13.82 0.87
C CYS A 210 -6.41 -15.25 0.61
N PRO A 211 -7.39 -15.74 1.40
CA PRO A 211 -7.95 -17.09 1.25
C PRO A 211 -9.01 -17.20 0.14
N ALA A 212 -9.38 -16.08 -0.52
CA ALA A 212 -10.39 -16.10 -1.57
C ALA A 212 -9.96 -16.99 -2.73
N VAL A 213 -10.90 -17.78 -3.24
CA VAL A 213 -10.72 -18.60 -4.44
C VAL A 213 -11.61 -18.04 -5.54
N ASN A 214 -11.07 -17.89 -6.75
CA ASN A 214 -11.87 -17.46 -7.90
C ASN A 214 -12.75 -18.62 -8.43
N HIS A 215 -13.62 -18.32 -9.39
CA HIS A 215 -14.50 -19.32 -10.03
C HIS A 215 -13.75 -20.43 -10.78
N LYS A 216 -12.44 -20.27 -11.01
CA LYS A 216 -11.57 -21.25 -11.66
C LYS A 216 -10.82 -22.14 -10.66
N GLY A 217 -11.01 -21.93 -9.36
CA GLY A 217 -10.31 -22.67 -8.31
C GLY A 217 -8.92 -22.11 -7.96
N GLU A 218 -8.53 -20.95 -8.51
CA GLU A 218 -7.24 -20.33 -8.20
C GLU A 218 -7.36 -19.43 -6.96
N GLN A 219 -6.39 -19.55 -6.05
CA GLN A 219 -6.33 -18.71 -4.85
C GLN A 219 -5.87 -17.29 -5.21
N CYS A 220 -6.45 -16.29 -4.54
CA CYS A 220 -6.07 -14.90 -4.71
C CYS A 220 -4.64 -14.64 -4.22
N GLY A 221 -4.26 -15.19 -3.06
CA GLY A 221 -2.89 -15.13 -2.53
C GLY A 221 -2.36 -13.72 -2.17
N ALA A 222 -3.16 -12.66 -2.36
CA ALA A 222 -2.71 -11.30 -2.15
C ALA A 222 -2.58 -10.94 -0.67
N TYR A 223 -1.50 -10.24 -0.30
CA TYR A 223 -1.22 -9.73 1.05
C TYR A 223 -1.88 -8.37 1.32
N THR A 224 -3.12 -8.21 0.86
CA THR A 224 -3.88 -6.96 0.98
C THR A 224 -5.09 -7.09 1.89
N VAL A 225 -5.20 -8.21 2.61
CA VAL A 225 -6.27 -8.43 3.58
C VAL A 225 -6.08 -7.52 4.78
N GLY A 226 -7.19 -7.04 5.33
CA GLY A 226 -7.17 -6.24 6.53
C GLY A 226 -8.56 -6.00 7.05
N ARG A 227 -8.60 -5.41 8.23
CA ARG A 227 -9.82 -5.10 8.96
C ARG A 227 -9.87 -3.62 9.24
N TRP A 228 -11.04 -3.03 9.09
CA TRP A 228 -11.29 -1.67 9.55
C TRP A 228 -11.59 -1.73 11.06
N ASP A 229 -10.90 -0.93 11.86
CA ASP A 229 -11.21 -0.71 13.28
C ASP A 229 -12.70 -0.52 13.54
N GLY A 230 -13.21 -1.08 14.63
CA GLY A 230 -14.64 -1.02 14.96
C GLY A 230 -15.56 -1.86 14.06
N THR A 231 -15.08 -2.43 12.95
CA THR A 231 -15.80 -3.45 12.18
C THR A 231 -15.35 -4.84 12.61
N ALA A 232 -16.19 -5.86 12.47
CA ALA A 232 -15.82 -7.27 12.68
C ALA A 232 -15.63 -8.00 11.34
N GLU A 233 -15.35 -7.26 10.27
CA GLU A 233 -15.22 -7.79 8.91
C GLU A 233 -13.81 -7.54 8.38
N TYR A 234 -13.24 -8.59 7.78
CA TYR A 234 -12.01 -8.53 7.02
C TYR A 234 -12.35 -8.40 5.53
N ASP A 235 -11.63 -7.53 4.83
CA ASP A 235 -11.76 -7.34 3.40
C ASP A 235 -10.42 -7.47 2.68
N CYS A 236 -10.46 -8.01 1.45
CA CYS A 236 -9.31 -8.00 0.56
C CYS A 236 -9.48 -6.89 -0.47
N THR A 237 -8.55 -5.94 -0.53
CA THR A 237 -8.63 -4.85 -1.53
C THR A 237 -8.30 -5.30 -2.95
N THR A 238 -7.64 -6.44 -3.12
CA THR A 238 -7.27 -6.97 -4.45
C THR A 238 -8.43 -7.68 -5.13
N CYS A 239 -9.08 -8.64 -4.45
CA CYS A 239 -10.19 -9.41 -5.03
C CYS A 239 -11.58 -8.94 -4.60
N GLY A 240 -11.66 -8.04 -3.60
CA GLY A 240 -12.93 -7.50 -3.09
C GLY A 240 -13.72 -8.46 -2.19
N ALA A 241 -13.20 -9.65 -1.90
CA ALA A 241 -13.84 -10.60 -1.00
C ALA A 241 -13.86 -10.09 0.45
N ARG A 242 -14.91 -10.47 1.19
CA ARG A 242 -15.17 -10.03 2.56
C ARG A 242 -15.60 -11.21 3.41
N TRP A 243 -15.14 -11.22 4.66
CA TRP A 243 -15.44 -12.28 5.62
C TRP A 243 -15.67 -11.69 7.01
N PRO A 244 -16.59 -12.25 7.80
CA PRO A 244 -16.65 -11.96 9.23
C PRO A 244 -15.40 -12.53 9.94
N GLU A 245 -14.99 -11.89 11.04
CA GLU A 245 -13.78 -12.22 11.80
C GLU A 245 -13.64 -13.70 12.15
N ARG A 246 -14.75 -14.34 12.58
CA ARG A 246 -14.76 -15.76 12.92
C ARG A 246 -14.49 -16.67 11.72
N GLU A 247 -15.04 -16.32 10.55
CA GLU A 247 -14.84 -17.10 9.33
C GLU A 247 -13.42 -16.89 8.79
N TYR A 248 -12.93 -15.65 8.87
CA TYR A 248 -11.56 -15.33 8.45
C TYR A 248 -10.51 -16.06 9.29
N GLN A 249 -10.64 -16.09 10.62
CA GLN A 249 -9.73 -16.85 11.49
C GLN A 249 -9.74 -18.35 11.19
N TRP A 250 -10.91 -18.92 10.87
CA TRP A 250 -11.01 -20.31 10.46
C TRP A 250 -10.33 -20.56 9.10
N LEU A 251 -10.56 -19.69 8.11
CA LEU A 251 -9.90 -19.75 6.81
C LEU A 251 -8.38 -19.59 6.92
N GLN A 252 -7.90 -18.71 7.80
CA GLN A 252 -6.46 -18.58 8.10
C GLN A 252 -5.88 -19.89 8.63
N GLY A 253 -6.59 -20.60 9.51
CA GLY A 253 -6.16 -21.91 10.01
C GLY A 253 -5.93 -22.91 8.86
N LEU A 254 -6.90 -23.00 7.93
CA LEU A 254 -6.77 -23.88 6.76
C LEU A 254 -5.60 -23.49 5.84
N VAL A 255 -5.36 -22.19 5.65
CA VAL A 255 -4.24 -21.71 4.85
C VAL A 255 -2.90 -22.04 5.53
N ILE A 256 -2.81 -21.89 6.85
CA ILE A 256 -1.61 -22.26 7.62
C ILE A 256 -1.33 -23.76 7.51
N ASP A 257 -2.36 -24.59 7.64
CA ASP A 257 -2.23 -26.04 7.53
C ASP A 257 -1.76 -26.44 6.12
N LEU A 258 -2.32 -25.82 5.08
CA LEU A 258 -1.87 -26.03 3.69
C LEU A 258 -0.41 -25.63 3.48
N ILE A 259 0.02 -24.47 4.02
CA ILE A 259 1.41 -24.01 3.92
C ILE A 259 2.34 -24.99 4.62
N LYS A 260 1.98 -25.47 5.82
CA LYS A 260 2.76 -26.47 6.55
C LYS A 260 2.86 -27.78 5.79
N GLU A 261 1.76 -28.30 5.25
CA GLU A 261 1.76 -29.53 4.46
C GLU A 261 2.65 -29.39 3.22
N GLN A 262 2.64 -28.23 2.57
CA GLN A 262 3.54 -27.94 1.44
C GLN A 262 5.00 -27.89 1.88
N GLU A 263 5.32 -27.17 2.96
CA GLU A 263 6.67 -27.09 3.52
C GLU A 263 7.21 -28.47 3.93
N GLU A 264 6.40 -29.29 4.59
CA GLU A 264 6.74 -30.67 4.96
C GLU A 264 6.96 -31.53 3.71
N THR A 265 6.10 -31.41 2.70
CA THR A 265 6.22 -32.15 1.45
C THR A 265 7.47 -31.76 0.69
N ASP A 266 7.80 -30.46 0.64
CA ASP A 266 8.98 -29.96 -0.07
C ASP A 266 10.26 -30.31 0.68
N LEU A 267 10.24 -30.26 2.02
CA LEU A 267 11.31 -30.80 2.86
C LEU A 267 11.52 -32.30 2.59
N LEU A 268 10.45 -33.09 2.54
CA LEU A 268 10.53 -34.53 2.26
C LEU A 268 11.08 -34.82 0.85
N LYS A 269 10.64 -34.07 -0.16
CA LYS A 269 11.19 -34.18 -1.53
C LYS A 269 12.69 -33.87 -1.53
N PHE A 270 13.11 -32.82 -0.84
CA PHE A 270 14.52 -32.45 -0.71
C PHE A 270 15.33 -33.57 -0.04
N LEU A 271 14.86 -34.08 1.11
CA LEU A 271 15.52 -35.17 1.83
C LEU A 271 15.59 -36.46 1.02
N LEU A 272 14.54 -36.76 0.25
CA LEU A 272 14.53 -37.91 -0.66
C LEU A 272 15.54 -37.71 -1.80
N ALA A 273 15.57 -36.54 -2.43
CA ALA A 273 16.53 -36.25 -3.50
C ALA A 273 17.97 -36.34 -2.99
N GLU A 274 18.24 -35.82 -1.79
CA GLU A 274 19.55 -35.95 -1.13
C GLU A 274 19.89 -37.42 -0.87
N ALA A 275 18.95 -38.22 -0.35
CA ALA A 275 19.15 -39.65 -0.14
C ALA A 275 19.45 -40.41 -1.44
N TYR A 276 18.73 -40.12 -2.52
CA TYR A 276 18.99 -40.72 -3.83
C TYR A 276 20.35 -40.32 -4.38
N SER A 277 20.76 -39.05 -4.26
CA SER A 277 22.08 -38.60 -4.71
C SER A 277 23.22 -39.37 -4.01
N ARG A 278 23.11 -39.58 -2.69
CA ARG A 278 24.10 -40.37 -1.93
C ARG A 278 24.10 -41.84 -2.33
N LEU A 279 22.92 -42.42 -2.63
CA LEU A 279 22.81 -43.80 -3.12
C LEU A 279 23.42 -43.96 -4.52
N ASP A 280 23.25 -42.97 -5.40
CA ASP A 280 23.85 -42.97 -6.73
C ASP A 280 25.38 -42.87 -6.66
N GLU A 281 25.93 -42.06 -5.76
CA GLU A 281 27.37 -41.99 -5.51
C GLU A 281 27.92 -43.33 -4.99
N ILE A 282 27.22 -43.98 -4.06
CA ILE A 282 27.59 -45.32 -3.58
C ILE A 282 27.47 -46.35 -4.72
N SER A 283 26.43 -46.30 -5.54
CA SER A 283 26.27 -47.20 -6.69
C SER A 283 27.39 -47.02 -7.70
N ALA A 284 27.83 -45.79 -7.96
CA ALA A 284 28.98 -45.50 -8.82
C ALA A 284 30.28 -46.06 -8.24
N LEU A 285 30.49 -45.96 -6.92
CA LEU A 285 31.63 -46.57 -6.24
C LEU A 285 31.59 -48.11 -6.34
N VAL A 286 30.42 -48.74 -6.20
CA VAL A 286 30.27 -50.21 -6.35
C VAL A 286 30.59 -50.65 -7.77
N LYS A 287 30.05 -49.98 -8.80
CA LYS A 287 30.37 -50.29 -10.21
C LYS A 287 31.86 -50.13 -10.52
N LYS A 288 32.51 -49.13 -9.92
CA LYS A 288 33.96 -48.95 -10.03
C LYS A 288 34.72 -50.09 -9.36
N ALA A 289 34.26 -50.55 -8.20
CA ALA A 289 34.86 -51.69 -7.51
C ALA A 289 34.71 -53.02 -8.28
N GLU A 290 33.59 -53.24 -8.96
CA GLU A 290 33.38 -54.44 -9.78
C GLU A 290 34.24 -54.48 -11.06
N SER A 291 34.65 -53.32 -11.56
CA SER A 291 35.35 -53.20 -12.86
C SER A 291 36.86 -53.00 -12.74
N ASP A 292 37.38 -52.61 -11.56
CA ASP A 292 38.79 -52.27 -11.37
C ASP A 292 39.54 -53.37 -10.58
N PRO A 293 40.45 -54.13 -11.22
CA PRO A 293 41.22 -55.19 -10.57
C PRO A 293 42.20 -54.65 -9.50
N ALA A 294 42.45 -53.33 -9.44
CA ALA A 294 43.25 -52.72 -8.38
C ALA A 294 42.57 -52.78 -7.00
N VAL A 295 41.26 -53.06 -6.94
CA VAL A 295 40.49 -53.13 -5.69
C VAL A 295 40.73 -54.44 -4.93
N ASP A 296 41.27 -55.48 -5.57
CA ASP A 296 41.66 -56.75 -4.92
C ASP A 296 43.02 -56.69 -4.22
N LEU A 297 43.71 -55.55 -4.27
CA LEU A 297 44.99 -55.37 -3.60
C LEU A 297 44.83 -55.22 -2.07
N PRO A 298 45.76 -55.77 -1.27
CA PRO A 298 45.71 -55.64 0.18
C PRO A 298 45.79 -54.16 0.59
N GLY A 299 44.74 -53.67 1.25
CA GLY A 299 44.61 -52.28 1.72
C GLY A 299 43.58 -51.43 0.95
N ALA A 300 43.12 -51.87 -0.22
CA ALA A 300 42.13 -51.16 -1.02
C ALA A 300 40.78 -50.95 -0.30
N GLY A 301 40.38 -51.90 0.57
CA GLY A 301 39.16 -51.79 1.37
C GLY A 301 39.13 -50.57 2.31
N ARG A 302 40.29 -50.07 2.76
CA ARG A 302 40.38 -48.86 3.59
C ARG A 302 40.08 -47.59 2.78
N VAL A 303 40.57 -47.52 1.55
CA VAL A 303 40.33 -46.39 0.62
C VAL A 303 38.85 -46.35 0.20
N VAL A 304 38.23 -47.51 -0.02
CA VAL A 304 36.79 -47.61 -0.31
C VAL A 304 35.97 -47.15 0.91
N ALA A 305 36.34 -47.58 2.12
CA ALA A 305 35.66 -47.15 3.34
C ALA A 305 35.78 -45.63 3.58
N GLU A 306 36.95 -45.03 3.35
CA GLU A 306 37.15 -43.57 3.43
C GLU A 306 36.31 -42.81 2.40
N SER A 307 36.18 -43.35 1.18
CA SER A 307 35.35 -42.76 0.13
C SER A 307 33.86 -42.81 0.48
N ILE A 308 33.37 -43.96 0.98
CA ILE A 308 31.98 -44.10 1.47
C ILE A 308 31.72 -43.15 2.65
N GLN A 309 32.69 -43.03 3.57
CA GLN A 309 32.57 -42.11 4.70
C GLN A 309 32.48 -40.66 4.24
N SER A 310 33.21 -40.28 3.18
CA SER A 310 33.12 -38.96 2.56
C SER A 310 31.72 -38.70 1.96
N VAL A 311 31.15 -39.68 1.25
CA VAL A 311 29.79 -39.57 0.68
C VAL A 311 28.73 -39.40 1.77
N LEU A 312 28.87 -40.14 2.88
CA LEU A 312 27.94 -40.04 4.01
C LEU A 312 28.02 -38.71 4.76
N ASN A 313 29.20 -38.08 4.75
CA ASN A 313 29.47 -36.82 5.44
C ASN A 313 29.29 -35.59 4.54
N ASN A 314 29.24 -35.75 3.22
CA ASN A 314 28.98 -34.67 2.28
C ASN A 314 27.49 -34.29 2.27
N GLY A 315 27.20 -33.00 2.47
CA GLY A 315 25.84 -32.44 2.50
C GLY A 315 25.69 -31.34 3.55
N LEU A 316 24.54 -30.65 3.55
CA LEU A 316 24.22 -29.65 4.58
C LEU A 316 24.07 -30.28 5.98
N ILE A 317 23.63 -31.55 6.02
CA ILE A 317 23.47 -32.31 7.25
C ILE A 317 24.20 -33.66 7.08
N PRO A 318 25.27 -33.94 7.85
CA PRO A 318 25.98 -35.22 7.76
C PRO A 318 25.06 -36.39 8.15
N HIS A 319 25.27 -37.57 7.54
CA HIS A 319 24.46 -38.75 7.86
C HIS A 319 24.62 -39.13 9.33
N GLN A 320 23.53 -39.03 10.10
CA GLN A 320 23.54 -39.43 11.50
C GLN A 320 23.49 -40.95 11.64
N THR A 321 24.36 -41.48 12.50
CA THR A 321 24.31 -42.89 12.89
C THR A 321 23.00 -43.20 13.64
N PRO A 322 22.56 -44.48 13.68
CA PRO A 322 21.39 -44.87 14.47
C PRO A 322 21.45 -44.45 15.95
N LYS A 323 22.65 -44.37 16.55
CA LYS A 323 22.86 -43.90 17.92
C LYS A 323 22.65 -42.39 18.05
N GLU A 324 23.14 -41.60 17.10
CA GLU A 324 22.96 -40.15 17.10
C GLU A 324 21.49 -39.76 16.92
N ARG A 325 20.75 -40.47 16.05
CA ARG A 325 19.30 -40.28 15.85
C ARG A 325 18.47 -40.49 17.12
N GLN A 326 18.92 -41.31 18.06
CA GLN A 326 18.20 -41.56 19.32
C GLN A 326 18.30 -40.39 20.32
N THR A 327 19.27 -39.49 20.14
CA THR A 327 19.56 -38.43 21.13
C THR A 327 18.75 -37.15 20.95
N VAL A 328 18.00 -37.00 19.84
CA VAL A 328 17.15 -35.82 19.57
C VAL A 328 15.78 -35.91 20.26
N LYS A 329 15.71 -36.47 21.48
CA LYS A 329 14.59 -36.21 22.38
C LYS A 329 14.97 -35.01 23.23
N GLY A 330 14.63 -33.82 22.72
CA GLY A 330 14.75 -32.57 23.49
C GLY A 330 14.05 -32.68 24.85
N PRO A 331 14.46 -31.89 25.86
CA PRO A 331 13.86 -31.94 27.17
C PRO A 331 12.36 -31.65 27.04
N LYS A 332 11.52 -32.56 27.54
CA LYS A 332 10.10 -32.28 27.78
C LYS A 332 10.03 -31.05 28.70
N LYS A 333 9.58 -29.93 28.16
CA LYS A 333 9.02 -28.83 28.96
C LYS A 333 7.52 -28.94 28.95
#